data_AF-G7I364-F1
#
_entry.id   AF-G7I364-F1
#
_cell.length_a   1.000
_cell.length_b   1.000
_cell.length_c   1.000
_cell.angle_alpha   90.00
_cell.angle_beta   90.00
_cell.angle_gamma   90.00
#
_symmetry.space_group_name_H-M   'P 1'
#
loop_
_entity.id
_entity.type
_entity.pdbx_description
1 polymer ?
#
loop_
_entity_poly.entity_id
_entity_poly.type
_entity_poly.pdbx_seq_one_letter_code
_entity_poly.pdbx_strand_id
1 'polypeptide(L)'
;MSWWSGFFELKPLFHLLLPLSIHWIAEAMTVSVLVDVTTTALCPQQSSCSKAIYINGLQQTITGIFKMAVLPLLGQLSDEHGRKPLLLLTISTSIIPFALLAWNQSKEFVYAYYVLRTFSHIISQGSIFCISVAYVADVVHESKRVAVFSWITGLSSAAHVIANVFARFLPQNYIFVVSITLLTFCPLYMHFFLVETVKLDPGKNQELGFCTRVIYVLSRRYKSMRNAAEIVIFSPTLRGVALVSFFYKLGMTGIHSVLLYYLKAVFGFNKNQFSELLMMVGIGSIFSQIVLLPILNPLVGEKVILCSALLASIAYAWLSGLAWAPWVPYLGGSFGIIYILEKPATYGIISKASSSTNQGKAQTFIAGANSISGLLSPIVMSPLTSLFLSSDAPFECKGFSIICASVCMIISLIFACMLNPNTGSRDDDLEGNQQDPLLNYN
;
A
#
# COMPACT_ATOMS: atom_id res chain seq x y z
N MET A 1 -36.81 16.93 -5.10
CA MET A 1 -36.16 16.71 -6.41
C MET A 1 -34.62 16.61 -6.36
N SER A 2 -33.93 16.84 -5.23
CA SER A 2 -32.45 16.79 -5.17
C SER A 2 -31.82 15.39 -5.03
N TRP A 3 -32.59 14.36 -4.68
CA TRP A 3 -32.05 12.99 -4.52
C TRP A 3 -31.82 12.29 -5.86
N TRP A 4 -32.67 12.56 -6.86
CA TRP A 4 -32.56 11.98 -8.21
C TRP A 4 -31.42 12.61 -9.03
N SER A 5 -31.11 13.90 -8.85
CA SER A 5 -29.96 14.53 -9.52
C SER A 5 -28.62 13.98 -9.00
N GLY A 6 -28.52 13.65 -7.71
CA GLY A 6 -27.35 12.98 -7.14
C GLY A 6 -27.12 11.56 -7.69
N PHE A 7 -28.19 10.84 -8.02
CA PHE A 7 -28.10 9.47 -8.56
C PHE A 7 -27.50 9.43 -9.98
N PHE A 8 -27.79 10.43 -10.81
CA PHE A 8 -27.19 10.56 -12.15
C PHE A 8 -25.71 10.97 -12.11
N GLU A 9 -25.30 11.83 -11.16
CA GLU A 9 -23.88 12.15 -10.91
C GLU A 9 -23.07 10.92 -10.43
N LEU A 10 -23.72 9.99 -9.73
CA LEU A 10 -23.08 8.78 -9.18
C LEU A 10 -22.96 7.63 -10.18
N LYS A 11 -23.64 7.67 -11.32
CA LYS A 11 -23.66 6.55 -12.28
C LYS A 11 -22.27 6.22 -12.84
N PRO A 12 -21.45 7.19 -13.32
CA PRO A 12 -20.07 6.90 -13.76
C PRO A 12 -19.20 6.37 -12.62
N LEU A 13 -19.40 6.88 -11.40
CA LEU A 13 -18.69 6.42 -10.21
C LEU A 13 -19.01 4.97 -9.86
N PHE A 14 -20.28 4.57 -9.95
CA PHE A 14 -20.66 3.19 -9.73
C PHE A 14 -19.99 2.24 -10.74
N HIS A 15 -19.95 2.63 -12.01
CA HIS A 15 -19.31 1.84 -13.07
C HIS A 15 -17.78 1.76 -12.93
N LEU A 16 -17.15 2.64 -12.14
CA LEU A 16 -15.75 2.54 -11.75
C LEU A 16 -15.57 1.72 -10.46
N LEU A 17 -16.29 2.06 -9.40
CA LEU A 17 -16.07 1.53 -8.05
C LEU A 17 -16.42 0.05 -7.93
N LEU A 18 -17.51 -0.40 -8.57
CA LEU A 18 -17.94 -1.81 -8.52
C LEU A 18 -16.86 -2.77 -9.07
N PRO A 19 -16.39 -2.64 -10.34
CA PRO A 19 -15.37 -3.53 -10.87
C PRO A 19 -14.02 -3.37 -10.15
N LEU A 20 -13.65 -2.19 -9.64
CA LEU A 20 -12.45 -2.05 -8.80
C LEU A 20 -12.53 -2.87 -7.52
N SER A 21 -13.69 -2.85 -6.86
CA SER A 21 -13.94 -3.65 -5.65
C SER A 21 -13.78 -5.13 -5.93
N ILE A 22 -14.40 -5.60 -7.01
CA ILE A 22 -14.36 -6.99 -7.43
C ILE A 22 -12.92 -7.39 -7.77
N HIS A 23 -12.17 -6.53 -8.47
CA HIS A 23 -10.76 -6.76 -8.78
C HIS A 23 -9.91 -6.90 -7.51
N TRP A 24 -10.07 -6.01 -6.52
CA TRP A 24 -9.35 -6.09 -5.26
C TRP A 24 -9.73 -7.33 -4.44
N ILE A 25 -11.02 -7.71 -4.41
CA ILE A 25 -11.46 -8.96 -3.79
C ILE A 25 -10.75 -10.15 -4.46
N ALA A 26 -10.75 -10.14 -5.80
CA ALA A 26 -10.24 -11.25 -6.59
C ALA A 26 -8.72 -11.44 -6.45
N GLU A 27 -7.95 -10.36 -6.39
CA GLU A 27 -6.53 -10.43 -6.10
C GLU A 27 -6.26 -10.88 -4.66
N ALA A 28 -6.90 -10.22 -3.68
CA ALA A 28 -6.57 -10.43 -2.27
C ALA A 28 -6.91 -11.84 -1.78
N MET A 29 -7.95 -12.50 -2.32
CA MET A 29 -8.35 -13.83 -1.86
C MET A 29 -7.31 -14.91 -2.22
N THR A 30 -6.48 -14.64 -3.22
CA THR A 30 -5.43 -15.56 -3.65
C THR A 30 -4.20 -15.52 -2.73
N VAL A 31 -4.03 -14.46 -1.93
CA VAL A 31 -2.82 -14.26 -1.12
C VAL A 31 -2.59 -15.41 -0.14
N SER A 32 -3.64 -15.86 0.56
CA SER A 32 -3.54 -16.97 1.52
C SER A 32 -3.21 -18.31 0.85
N VAL A 33 -3.81 -18.61 -0.31
CA VAL A 33 -3.58 -19.89 -1.01
C VAL A 33 -2.27 -19.92 -1.77
N LEU A 34 -1.77 -18.75 -2.19
CA LEU A 34 -0.54 -18.63 -2.96
C LEU A 34 0.67 -19.16 -2.17
N VAL A 35 0.67 -18.98 -0.85
CA VAL A 35 1.73 -19.52 0.03
C VAL A 35 1.73 -21.05 -0.02
N ASP A 36 0.57 -21.69 0.11
CA ASP A 36 0.46 -23.15 0.03
C ASP A 36 0.87 -23.66 -1.36
N VAL A 37 0.34 -23.06 -2.43
CA VAL A 37 0.61 -23.47 -3.81
C VAL A 37 2.09 -23.34 -4.16
N THR A 38 2.71 -22.21 -3.82
CA THR A 38 4.13 -21.96 -4.14
C THR A 38 5.06 -22.82 -3.30
N THR A 39 4.75 -23.06 -2.03
CA THR A 39 5.59 -23.92 -1.17
C THR A 39 5.48 -25.39 -1.59
N THR A 40 4.29 -25.90 -1.88
CA THR A 40 4.09 -27.27 -2.37
C THR A 40 4.76 -27.51 -3.72
N ALA A 41 4.66 -26.57 -4.67
CA ALA A 41 5.23 -26.74 -6.00
C ALA A 41 6.77 -26.64 -6.02
N LEU A 42 7.35 -25.73 -5.23
CA LEU A 42 8.79 -25.46 -5.24
C LEU A 42 9.58 -26.35 -4.27
N CYS A 43 8.95 -26.80 -3.19
CA CYS A 43 9.58 -27.56 -2.12
C CYS A 43 8.66 -28.70 -1.59
N PRO A 44 8.31 -29.69 -2.42
CA PRO A 44 7.31 -30.71 -2.06
C PRO A 44 7.69 -31.61 -0.87
N GLN A 45 8.97 -31.71 -0.53
CA GLN A 45 9.49 -32.61 0.52
C GLN A 45 10.03 -31.88 1.76
N GLN A 46 9.96 -30.54 1.81
CA GLN A 46 10.57 -29.75 2.90
C GLN A 46 9.52 -28.85 3.56
N SER A 47 9.54 -28.80 4.89
CA SER A 47 8.68 -27.91 5.68
C SER A 47 9.10 -26.45 5.56
N SER A 48 10.40 -26.16 5.40
CA SER A 48 10.91 -24.82 5.08
C SER A 48 11.22 -24.68 3.58
N CYS A 49 10.54 -23.75 2.91
CA CYS A 49 10.79 -23.46 1.50
C CYS A 49 11.49 -22.11 1.32
N SER A 50 12.80 -22.10 1.61
CA SER A 50 13.69 -20.95 1.38
C SER A 50 13.57 -20.39 -0.05
N LYS A 51 13.34 -21.26 -1.03
CA LYS A 51 13.20 -20.89 -2.44
C LYS A 51 11.97 -20.02 -2.72
N ALA A 52 10.82 -20.35 -2.14
CA ALA A 52 9.59 -19.58 -2.34
C ALA A 52 9.71 -18.18 -1.70
N ILE A 53 10.31 -18.11 -0.50
CA ILE A 53 10.57 -16.84 0.20
C ILE A 53 11.48 -15.94 -0.63
N TYR A 54 12.59 -16.48 -1.13
CA TYR A 54 13.54 -15.73 -1.95
C TYR A 54 12.91 -15.20 -3.24
N ILE A 55 12.17 -16.04 -3.97
CA ILE A 55 11.53 -15.62 -5.23
C ILE A 55 10.45 -14.56 -4.98
N ASN A 56 9.65 -14.71 -3.93
CA ASN A 56 8.66 -13.70 -3.54
C ASN A 56 9.33 -12.36 -3.19
N GLY A 57 10.42 -12.40 -2.43
CA GLY A 57 11.23 -11.22 -2.13
C GLY A 57 11.82 -10.56 -3.37
N LEU A 58 12.34 -11.37 -4.29
CA LEU A 58 12.91 -10.92 -5.56
C LEU A 58 11.83 -10.26 -6.45
N GLN A 59 10.65 -10.88 -6.59
CA GLN A 59 9.52 -10.29 -7.31
C GLN A 59 9.17 -8.91 -6.74
N GLN A 60 9.01 -8.80 -5.41
CA GLN A 60 8.66 -7.54 -4.76
C GLN A 60 9.72 -6.46 -4.96
N THR A 61 11.00 -6.86 -4.91
CA THR A 61 12.15 -5.98 -5.17
C THR A 61 12.11 -5.45 -6.61
N ILE A 62 12.07 -6.34 -7.60
CA ILE A 62 12.04 -5.97 -9.02
C ILE A 62 10.85 -5.07 -9.31
N THR A 63 9.66 -5.47 -8.85
CA THR A 63 8.43 -4.68 -8.96
C THR A 63 8.62 -3.28 -8.35
N GLY A 64 9.22 -3.20 -7.16
CA GLY A 64 9.53 -1.95 -6.46
C GLY A 64 10.40 -0.99 -7.27
N ILE A 65 11.47 -1.49 -7.89
CA ILE A 65 12.40 -0.69 -8.72
C ILE A 65 11.68 -0.13 -9.94
N PHE A 66 11.04 -1.01 -10.73
CA PHE A 66 10.49 -0.62 -12.02
C PHE A 66 9.21 0.22 -11.88
N LYS A 67 8.36 -0.04 -10.87
CA LYS A 67 7.12 0.73 -10.68
C LYS A 67 7.38 2.21 -10.36
N MET A 68 8.53 2.56 -9.76
CA MET A 68 8.88 3.98 -9.50
C MET A 68 8.96 4.81 -10.79
N ALA A 69 9.35 4.19 -11.91
CA ALA A 69 9.39 4.84 -13.22
C ALA A 69 8.09 4.65 -14.02
N VAL A 70 7.53 3.43 -14.00
CA VAL A 70 6.35 3.06 -14.79
C VAL A 70 5.08 3.75 -14.29
N LEU A 71 4.90 3.91 -12.97
CA LEU A 71 3.71 4.53 -12.39
C LEU A 71 3.49 5.98 -12.87
N PRO A 72 4.49 6.89 -12.78
CA PRO A 72 4.35 8.23 -13.36
C PRO A 72 4.10 8.23 -14.87
N LEU A 73 4.75 7.34 -15.60
CA LEU A 73 4.62 7.23 -17.06
C LEU A 73 3.19 6.82 -17.44
N LEU A 74 2.63 5.80 -16.79
CA LEU A 74 1.26 5.37 -17.01
C LEU A 74 0.24 6.44 -16.61
N GLY A 75 0.54 7.25 -15.58
CA GLY A 75 -0.25 8.42 -15.25
C GLY A 75 -0.33 9.42 -16.41
N GLN A 76 0.82 9.80 -16.97
CA GLN A 76 0.85 10.72 -18.13
C GLN A 76 0.24 10.09 -19.39
N LEU A 77 0.49 8.81 -19.66
CA LEU A 77 -0.14 8.12 -20.79
C LEU A 77 -1.66 8.07 -20.64
N SER A 78 -2.16 7.94 -19.41
CA SER A 78 -3.59 8.00 -19.11
C SER A 78 -4.17 9.40 -19.32
N ASP A 79 -3.39 10.47 -19.07
CA ASP A 79 -3.80 11.85 -19.36
C ASP A 79 -3.92 12.08 -20.89
N GLU A 80 -3.06 11.42 -21.68
CA GLU A 80 -2.95 11.64 -23.13
C GLU A 80 -3.83 10.71 -23.98
N HIS A 81 -3.85 9.42 -23.68
CA HIS A 81 -4.53 8.38 -24.48
C HIS A 81 -5.89 7.97 -23.91
N GLY A 82 -6.23 8.46 -22.72
CA GLY A 82 -7.49 8.23 -22.05
C GLY A 82 -7.42 7.42 -20.76
N ARG A 83 -8.39 7.63 -19.87
CA ARG A 83 -8.46 6.94 -18.58
C ARG A 83 -8.93 5.51 -18.72
N LYS A 84 -10.00 5.29 -19.50
CA LYS A 84 -10.62 3.98 -19.69
C LYS A 84 -9.67 2.96 -20.30
N PRO A 85 -8.97 3.20 -21.42
CA PRO A 85 -8.11 2.18 -22.04
C PRO A 85 -6.94 1.81 -21.14
N LEU A 86 -6.33 2.78 -20.45
CA LEU A 86 -5.22 2.52 -19.53
C LEU A 86 -5.70 1.77 -18.27
N LEU A 87 -6.90 2.07 -17.77
CA LEU A 87 -7.48 1.32 -16.65
C LEU A 87 -7.81 -0.13 -17.05
N LEU A 88 -8.38 -0.34 -18.24
CA LEU A 88 -8.63 -1.67 -18.79
C LEU A 88 -7.33 -2.47 -18.95
N LEU A 89 -6.29 -1.85 -19.52
CA LEU A 89 -4.97 -2.47 -19.67
C LEU A 89 -4.42 -2.91 -18.32
N THR A 90 -4.36 -2.00 -17.34
CA THR A 90 -3.75 -2.26 -16.03
C THR A 90 -4.47 -3.38 -15.27
N ILE A 91 -5.81 -3.37 -15.24
CA ILE A 91 -6.63 -4.40 -14.57
C ILE A 91 -6.49 -5.77 -15.27
N SER A 92 -6.42 -5.78 -16.61
CA SER A 92 -6.34 -7.03 -17.39
C SER A 92 -5.02 -7.77 -17.20
N THR A 93 -3.93 -7.08 -16.84
CA THR A 93 -2.60 -7.71 -16.66
C THR A 93 -2.60 -8.82 -15.60
N SER A 94 -3.51 -8.76 -14.63
CA SER A 94 -3.59 -9.74 -13.53
C SER A 94 -4.25 -11.06 -13.95
N ILE A 95 -4.95 -11.10 -15.08
CA ILE A 95 -5.69 -12.29 -15.52
C ILE A 95 -4.74 -13.44 -15.86
N ILE A 96 -3.71 -13.17 -16.69
CA ILE A 96 -2.83 -14.22 -17.23
C ILE A 96 -2.04 -14.93 -16.12
N PRO A 97 -1.39 -14.25 -15.15
CA PRO A 97 -0.69 -14.93 -14.07
C PRO A 97 -1.61 -15.88 -13.30
N PHE A 98 -2.80 -15.44 -12.90
CA PHE A 98 -3.71 -16.32 -12.16
C PHE A 98 -4.28 -17.44 -13.01
N ALA A 99 -4.53 -17.20 -14.31
CA ALA A 99 -4.92 -18.24 -15.27
C ALA A 99 -3.94 -19.40 -15.32
N LEU A 100 -2.63 -19.13 -15.28
CA LEU A 100 -1.61 -20.18 -15.19
C LEU A 100 -1.80 -21.06 -13.96
N LEU A 101 -2.01 -20.46 -12.78
CA LEU A 101 -2.16 -21.20 -11.52
C LEU A 101 -3.50 -21.93 -11.38
N ALA A 102 -4.53 -21.52 -12.12
CA ALA A 102 -5.76 -22.32 -12.24
C ALA A 102 -5.58 -23.51 -13.18
N TRP A 103 -4.76 -23.36 -14.23
CA TRP A 103 -4.52 -24.42 -15.20
C TRP A 103 -3.67 -25.55 -14.63
N ASN A 104 -2.52 -25.20 -14.06
CA ASN A 104 -1.60 -26.17 -13.47
C ASN A 104 -0.75 -25.51 -12.39
N GLN A 105 -0.49 -26.24 -11.31
CA GLN A 105 0.30 -25.80 -10.15
C GLN A 105 1.65 -26.52 -10.07
N SER A 106 2.16 -27.02 -11.20
CA SER A 106 3.51 -27.58 -11.28
C SER A 106 4.58 -26.51 -11.07
N LYS A 107 5.81 -26.97 -10.82
CA LYS A 107 6.97 -26.12 -10.59
C LYS A 107 7.21 -25.13 -11.72
N GLU A 108 7.08 -25.56 -12.98
CA GLU A 108 7.27 -24.73 -14.17
C GLU A 108 6.23 -23.61 -14.25
N PHE A 109 4.96 -23.94 -13.96
CA PHE A 109 3.86 -22.97 -13.97
C PHE A 109 4.00 -21.95 -12.84
N VAL A 110 4.51 -22.34 -11.67
CA VAL A 110 4.79 -21.40 -10.58
C VAL A 110 5.92 -20.43 -10.95
N TYR A 111 6.98 -20.88 -11.63
CA TYR A 111 8.00 -19.97 -12.16
C TYR A 111 7.43 -19.00 -13.20
N ALA A 112 6.65 -19.52 -14.15
CA ALA A 112 5.98 -18.69 -15.15
C ALA A 112 5.03 -17.67 -14.49
N TYR A 113 4.30 -18.06 -13.45
CA TYR A 113 3.49 -17.16 -12.63
C TYR A 113 4.33 -16.03 -12.05
N TYR A 114 5.45 -16.31 -11.40
CA TYR A 114 6.31 -15.27 -10.82
C TYR A 114 6.81 -14.26 -11.86
N VAL A 115 7.21 -14.74 -13.04
CA VAL A 115 7.65 -13.87 -14.15
C VAL A 115 6.51 -12.99 -14.63
N LEU A 116 5.37 -13.57 -15.00
CA LEU A 116 4.22 -12.81 -15.51
C LEU A 116 3.60 -11.90 -14.45
N ARG A 117 3.58 -12.34 -13.19
CA ARG A 117 3.08 -11.53 -12.07
C ARG A 117 3.99 -10.35 -11.79
N THR A 118 5.31 -10.48 -11.99
CA THR A 118 6.25 -9.35 -11.90
C THR A 118 5.91 -8.30 -12.96
N PHE A 119 5.75 -8.69 -14.23
CA PHE A 119 5.35 -7.76 -15.30
C PHE A 119 3.97 -7.13 -15.04
N SER A 120 3.00 -7.94 -14.61
CA SER A 120 1.67 -7.46 -14.21
C SER A 120 1.79 -6.41 -13.11
N HIS A 121 2.50 -6.69 -12.02
CA HIS A 121 2.65 -5.74 -10.91
C HIS A 121 3.38 -4.46 -11.29
N ILE A 122 4.40 -4.52 -12.16
CA ILE A 122 5.09 -3.32 -12.66
C ILE A 122 4.11 -2.37 -13.34
N ILE A 123 3.15 -2.92 -14.09
CA ILE A 123 2.15 -2.15 -14.84
C ILE A 123 0.96 -1.75 -13.96
N SER A 124 0.43 -2.67 -13.16
CA SER A 124 -0.85 -2.53 -12.46
C SER A 124 -0.73 -1.97 -11.04
N GLN A 125 0.30 -2.37 -10.30
CA GLN A 125 0.39 -2.09 -8.86
C GLN A 125 0.60 -0.60 -8.62
N GLY A 126 -0.39 0.05 -8.01
CA GLY A 126 -0.42 1.50 -7.79
C GLY A 126 -1.01 2.28 -8.96
N SER A 127 -0.81 1.84 -10.21
CA SER A 127 -1.35 2.50 -11.41
C SER A 127 -2.86 2.46 -11.45
N ILE A 128 -3.47 1.31 -11.08
CA ILE A 128 -4.93 1.18 -10.99
C ILE A 128 -5.50 2.25 -10.07
N PHE A 129 -4.93 2.41 -8.87
CA PHE A 129 -5.38 3.42 -7.91
C PHE A 129 -5.16 4.85 -8.42
N CYS A 130 -3.99 5.15 -8.99
CA CYS A 130 -3.66 6.47 -9.51
C CYS A 130 -4.60 6.89 -10.66
N ILE A 131 -4.82 6.01 -11.63
CA ILE A 131 -5.71 6.26 -12.78
C ILE A 131 -7.17 6.38 -12.30
N SER A 132 -7.58 5.58 -11.32
CA SER A 132 -8.93 5.66 -10.75
C SER A 132 -9.20 6.99 -10.04
N VAL A 133 -8.23 7.47 -9.25
CA VAL A 133 -8.32 8.77 -8.59
C VAL A 133 -8.36 9.91 -9.62
N ALA A 134 -7.55 9.81 -10.69
CA ALA A 134 -7.58 10.78 -11.79
C ALA A 134 -8.94 10.77 -12.53
N TYR A 135 -9.48 9.58 -12.83
CA TYR A 135 -10.82 9.44 -13.41
C TYR A 135 -11.87 10.12 -12.53
N VAL A 136 -11.86 9.85 -11.21
CA VAL A 136 -12.80 10.50 -10.28
C VAL A 136 -12.65 12.02 -10.28
N ALA A 137 -11.43 12.54 -10.37
CA ALA A 137 -11.21 13.98 -10.48
C ALA A 137 -11.84 14.58 -11.76
N ASP A 138 -11.88 13.81 -12.85
CA ASP A 138 -12.46 14.24 -14.13
C ASP A 138 -14.01 14.30 -14.10
N VAL A 139 -14.68 13.41 -13.35
CA VAL A 139 -16.16 13.34 -13.30
C VAL A 139 -16.80 14.01 -12.07
N VAL A 140 -16.06 14.17 -10.97
CA VAL A 140 -16.64 14.65 -9.69
C VAL A 140 -16.28 16.10 -9.43
N HIS A 141 -17.29 16.88 -9.05
CA HIS A 141 -17.14 18.26 -8.63
C HIS A 141 -16.19 18.39 -7.42
N GLU A 142 -15.39 19.45 -7.38
CA GLU A 142 -14.27 19.62 -6.44
C GLU A 142 -14.67 19.43 -4.97
N SER A 143 -15.83 19.97 -4.59
CA SER A 143 -16.37 19.88 -3.22
C SER A 143 -16.68 18.45 -2.75
N LYS A 144 -16.91 17.50 -3.67
CA LYS A 144 -17.24 16.10 -3.35
C LYS A 144 -16.04 15.16 -3.55
N ARG A 145 -14.95 15.60 -4.19
CA ARG A 145 -13.80 14.75 -4.54
C ARG A 145 -13.18 14.06 -3.33
N VAL A 146 -12.99 14.79 -2.23
CA VAL A 146 -12.40 14.25 -0.99
C VAL A 146 -13.23 13.08 -0.45
N ALA A 147 -14.56 13.23 -0.41
CA ALA A 147 -15.46 12.17 0.05
C ALA A 147 -15.36 10.92 -0.84
N VAL A 148 -15.33 11.09 -2.16
CA VAL A 148 -15.23 9.98 -3.11
C VAL A 148 -13.85 9.31 -3.07
N PHE A 149 -12.76 10.07 -2.90
CA PHE A 149 -11.42 9.49 -2.69
C PHE A 149 -11.38 8.64 -1.40
N SER A 150 -12.05 9.08 -0.34
CA SER A 150 -12.22 8.27 0.87
C SER A 150 -13.05 7.01 0.61
N TRP A 151 -14.08 7.06 -0.24
CA TRP A 151 -14.83 5.86 -0.62
C TRP A 151 -13.99 4.84 -1.38
N ILE A 152 -13.14 5.26 -2.33
CA ILE A 152 -12.21 4.36 -3.04
C ILE A 152 -11.32 3.60 -2.05
N THR A 153 -10.72 4.32 -1.11
CA THR A 153 -9.79 3.73 -0.13
C THR A 153 -10.50 2.85 0.90
N GLY A 154 -11.70 3.26 1.36
CA GLY A 154 -12.54 2.46 2.24
C GLY A 154 -13.02 1.16 1.58
N LEU A 155 -13.45 1.24 0.32
CA LEU A 155 -13.90 0.11 -0.47
C LEU A 155 -12.76 -0.88 -0.77
N SER A 156 -11.55 -0.37 -1.04
CA SER A 156 -10.34 -1.21 -1.10
C SER A 156 -10.09 -1.97 0.20
N SER A 157 -10.32 -1.35 1.36
CA SER A 157 -10.13 -1.99 2.66
C SER A 157 -11.19 -3.05 2.93
N ALA A 158 -12.46 -2.74 2.66
CA ALA A 158 -13.57 -3.68 2.76
C ALA A 158 -13.38 -4.88 1.82
N ALA A 159 -12.91 -4.64 0.58
CA ALA A 159 -12.58 -5.67 -0.38
C ALA A 159 -11.54 -6.66 0.16
N HIS A 160 -10.50 -6.20 0.87
CA HIS A 160 -9.51 -7.10 1.47
C HIS A 160 -10.11 -7.99 2.58
N VAL A 161 -11.02 -7.47 3.40
CA VAL A 161 -11.70 -8.29 4.43
C VAL A 161 -12.59 -9.34 3.76
N ILE A 162 -13.42 -8.93 2.81
CA ILE A 162 -14.29 -9.83 2.04
C ILE A 162 -13.46 -10.89 1.30
N ALA A 163 -12.31 -10.52 0.76
CA ALA A 163 -11.40 -11.45 0.11
C ALA A 163 -10.88 -12.53 1.06
N ASN A 164 -10.55 -12.18 2.30
CA ASN A 164 -10.12 -13.15 3.31
C ASN A 164 -11.28 -14.06 3.75
N VAL A 165 -12.52 -13.56 3.76
CA VAL A 165 -13.72 -14.39 3.96
C VAL A 165 -13.85 -15.40 2.81
N PHE A 166 -13.78 -14.96 1.55
CA PHE A 166 -13.81 -15.85 0.39
C PHE A 166 -12.68 -16.87 0.44
N ALA A 167 -11.45 -16.43 0.74
CA ALA A 167 -10.33 -17.32 0.94
C ALA A 167 -10.67 -18.35 2.03
N ARG A 168 -11.15 -17.96 3.21
CA ARG A 168 -11.44 -18.90 4.30
C ARG A 168 -12.47 -19.99 3.97
N PHE A 169 -13.53 -19.64 3.23
CA PHE A 169 -14.69 -20.53 3.03
C PHE A 169 -14.70 -21.25 1.68
N LEU A 170 -14.06 -20.71 0.63
CA LEU A 170 -13.95 -21.42 -0.65
C LEU A 170 -12.98 -22.60 -0.52
N PRO A 171 -13.23 -23.77 -1.14
CA PRO A 171 -12.22 -24.83 -1.19
C PRO A 171 -11.02 -24.39 -2.04
N GLN A 172 -9.81 -24.89 -1.71
CA GLN A 172 -8.55 -24.51 -2.37
C GLN A 172 -8.60 -24.60 -3.89
N ASN A 173 -9.20 -25.66 -4.44
CA ASN A 173 -9.25 -25.92 -5.88
C ASN A 173 -10.10 -24.90 -6.66
N TYR A 174 -11.06 -24.23 -6.01
CA TYR A 174 -11.95 -23.29 -6.67
C TYR A 174 -11.45 -21.84 -6.60
N ILE A 175 -10.50 -21.50 -5.73
CA ILE A 175 -10.12 -20.09 -5.51
C ILE A 175 -9.58 -19.43 -6.78
N PHE A 176 -8.63 -20.08 -7.47
CA PHE A 176 -8.06 -19.46 -8.67
C PHE A 176 -9.10 -19.37 -9.79
N VAL A 177 -9.99 -20.36 -9.92
CA VAL A 177 -11.11 -20.33 -10.89
C VAL A 177 -12.06 -19.16 -10.60
N VAL A 178 -12.48 -19.00 -9.34
CA VAL A 178 -13.33 -17.88 -8.92
C VAL A 178 -12.59 -16.55 -9.11
N SER A 179 -11.31 -16.47 -8.74
CA SER A 179 -10.47 -15.27 -8.92
C SER A 179 -10.38 -14.85 -10.38
N ILE A 180 -10.04 -15.76 -11.30
CA ILE A 180 -9.97 -15.45 -12.74
C ILE A 180 -11.33 -15.04 -13.30
N THR A 181 -12.40 -15.70 -12.86
CA THR A 181 -13.77 -15.34 -13.30
C THR A 181 -14.08 -13.90 -12.93
N LEU A 182 -13.82 -13.51 -11.68
CA LEU A 182 -14.00 -12.13 -11.21
C LEU A 182 -13.05 -11.15 -11.89
N LEU A 183 -11.77 -11.51 -12.06
CA LEU A 183 -10.78 -10.67 -12.74
C LEU A 183 -11.09 -10.45 -14.21
N THR A 184 -11.69 -11.43 -14.89
CA THR A 184 -12.11 -11.32 -16.31
C THR A 184 -13.40 -10.52 -16.43
N PHE A 185 -14.32 -10.65 -15.47
CA PHE A 185 -15.55 -9.85 -15.42
C PHE A 185 -15.25 -8.34 -15.32
N CYS A 186 -14.24 -7.95 -14.55
CA CYS A 186 -13.91 -6.53 -14.31
C CYS A 186 -13.63 -5.71 -15.60
N PRO A 187 -12.66 -6.08 -16.46
CA PRO A 187 -12.40 -5.34 -17.69
C PRO A 187 -13.53 -5.46 -18.70
N LEU A 188 -14.25 -6.60 -18.76
CA LEU A 188 -15.45 -6.71 -19.61
C LEU A 188 -16.52 -5.72 -19.18
N TYR A 189 -16.83 -5.66 -17.89
CA TYR A 189 -17.79 -4.72 -17.34
C TYR A 189 -17.35 -3.27 -17.57
N MET A 190 -16.10 -2.93 -17.30
CA MET A 190 -15.58 -1.59 -17.58
C MET A 190 -15.59 -1.25 -19.07
N HIS A 191 -15.33 -2.22 -19.95
CA HIS A 191 -15.35 -1.99 -21.40
C HIS A 191 -16.74 -1.56 -21.89
N PHE A 192 -17.80 -2.21 -21.40
CA PHE A 192 -19.17 -1.88 -21.82
C PHE A 192 -19.77 -0.69 -21.08
N PHE A 193 -19.52 -0.54 -19.78
CA PHE A 193 -20.25 0.42 -18.93
C PHE A 193 -19.45 1.65 -18.49
N LEU A 194 -18.11 1.59 -18.45
CA LEU A 194 -17.30 2.74 -18.07
C LEU A 194 -17.22 3.71 -19.26
N VAL A 195 -17.47 4.99 -19.01
CA VAL A 195 -17.39 6.05 -20.02
C VAL A 195 -15.98 6.64 -20.01
N GLU A 196 -15.41 6.93 -21.18
CA GLU A 196 -14.13 7.65 -21.28
C GLU A 196 -14.32 9.13 -20.92
N THR A 197 -13.41 9.68 -20.12
CA THR A 197 -13.47 11.07 -19.63
C THR A 197 -12.55 11.99 -20.43
N VAL A 198 -11.45 11.48 -20.97
CA VAL A 198 -10.49 12.27 -21.74
C VAL A 198 -10.92 12.32 -23.19
N LYS A 199 -11.15 13.55 -23.68
CA LYS A 199 -11.31 13.80 -25.11
C LYS A 199 -9.92 13.84 -25.73
N LEU A 200 -9.66 12.92 -26.66
CA LEU A 200 -8.45 12.95 -27.48
C LEU A 200 -8.45 14.23 -28.31
N ASP A 201 -7.45 15.08 -28.08
CA ASP A 201 -7.21 16.26 -28.91
C ASP A 201 -6.26 15.86 -30.05
N PRO A 202 -6.75 15.71 -31.29
CA PRO A 202 -5.94 15.30 -32.43
C PRO A 202 -4.80 16.28 -32.77
N GLY A 203 -4.83 17.51 -32.23
CA GLY A 203 -3.80 18.53 -32.46
C GLY A 203 -2.57 18.46 -31.54
N LYS A 204 -2.58 17.62 -30.50
CA LYS A 204 -1.53 17.57 -29.47
C LYS A 204 -0.57 16.39 -29.62
N ASN A 205 -0.42 15.86 -30.85
CA ASN A 205 0.63 14.91 -31.19
C ASN A 205 1.97 15.63 -31.33
N GLN A 206 2.50 16.12 -30.21
CA GLN A 206 3.93 16.38 -30.15
C GLN A 206 4.60 15.00 -30.07
N GLU A 207 5.12 14.52 -31.21
CA GLU A 207 5.85 13.25 -31.34
C GLU A 207 7.16 13.30 -30.56
N LEU A 208 7.06 13.40 -29.24
CA LEU A 208 8.18 13.12 -28.35
C LEU A 208 8.40 11.61 -28.40
N GLY A 209 9.53 11.19 -28.98
CA GLY A 209 9.94 9.78 -28.97
C GLY A 209 9.85 9.19 -27.56
N PHE A 210 9.50 7.90 -27.47
CA PHE A 210 9.21 7.22 -26.20
C PHE A 210 10.31 7.44 -25.14
N CYS A 211 11.59 7.34 -25.52
CA CYS A 211 12.71 7.61 -24.62
C CYS A 211 12.73 9.06 -24.09
N THR A 212 12.51 10.04 -24.97
CA THR A 212 12.47 11.46 -24.58
C THR A 212 11.29 11.74 -23.64
N ARG A 213 10.15 11.06 -23.85
CA ARG A 213 8.98 11.14 -22.96
C ARG A 213 9.27 10.57 -21.58
N VAL A 214 9.89 9.39 -21.52
CA VAL A 214 10.32 8.77 -20.25
C VAL A 214 11.25 9.71 -19.48
N ILE A 215 12.27 10.28 -20.15
CA ILE A 215 13.22 11.21 -19.53
C ILE A 215 12.51 12.47 -19.03
N TYR A 216 11.59 13.04 -19.82
CA TYR A 216 10.83 14.23 -19.44
C TYR A 216 9.95 13.99 -18.19
N VAL A 217 9.18 12.89 -18.16
CA VAL A 217 8.33 12.49 -17.02
C VAL A 217 9.18 12.35 -15.76
N LEU A 218 10.29 11.61 -15.85
CA LEU A 218 11.17 11.33 -14.72
C LEU A 218 11.85 12.61 -14.22
N SER A 219 12.33 13.46 -15.12
CA SER A 219 12.94 14.75 -14.77
C SER A 219 11.96 15.66 -14.04
N ARG A 220 10.71 15.74 -14.49
CA ARG A 220 9.65 16.52 -13.82
C ARG A 220 9.35 15.97 -12.44
N ARG A 221 9.26 14.65 -12.28
CA ARG A 221 9.05 14.01 -10.97
C ARG A 221 10.22 14.25 -10.03
N TYR A 222 11.46 14.13 -10.52
CA TYR A 222 12.66 14.43 -9.75
C TYR A 222 12.65 15.88 -9.24
N LYS A 223 12.36 16.86 -10.10
CA LYS A 223 12.25 18.28 -9.69
C LYS A 223 11.16 18.49 -8.64
N SER A 224 9.99 17.84 -8.80
CA SER A 224 8.91 17.90 -7.81
C SER A 224 9.30 17.30 -6.47
N MET A 225 10.01 16.16 -6.46
CA MET A 225 10.49 15.54 -5.22
C MET A 225 11.58 16.37 -4.55
N ARG A 226 12.48 16.99 -5.32
CA ARG A 226 13.51 17.89 -4.79
C ARG A 226 12.89 19.08 -4.06
N ASN A 227 11.93 19.75 -4.69
CA ASN A 227 11.23 20.88 -4.06
C ASN A 227 10.48 20.45 -2.79
N ALA A 228 9.90 19.25 -2.79
CA ALA A 228 9.24 18.69 -1.61
C ALA A 228 10.25 18.30 -0.50
N ALA A 229 11.44 17.82 -0.88
CA ALA A 229 12.51 17.47 0.04
C ALA A 229 13.03 18.70 0.79
N GLU A 230 13.22 19.83 0.10
CA GLU A 230 13.64 21.08 0.74
C GLU A 230 12.69 21.45 1.88
N ILE A 231 11.38 21.47 1.62
CA ILE A 231 10.36 21.80 2.64
C ILE A 231 10.41 20.83 3.83
N VAL A 232 10.53 19.53 3.57
CA VAL A 232 10.52 18.51 4.63
C VAL A 232 11.81 18.53 5.44
N ILE A 233 12.97 18.71 4.80
CA ILE A 233 14.29 18.68 5.46
C ILE A 233 14.47 19.90 6.37
N PHE A 234 14.00 21.08 5.96
CA PHE A 234 14.14 22.31 6.73
C PHE A 234 13.13 22.45 7.87
N SER A 235 12.02 21.69 7.87
CA SER A 235 11.10 21.63 9.00
C SER A 235 11.46 20.49 9.96
N PRO A 236 11.87 20.77 11.21
CA PRO A 236 12.25 19.72 12.18
C PRO A 236 11.15 18.67 12.40
N THR A 237 9.89 19.09 12.47
CA THR A 237 8.74 18.21 12.68
C THR A 237 8.48 17.35 11.45
N LEU A 238 8.46 17.93 10.24
CA LEU A 238 8.24 17.16 9.01
C LEU A 238 9.39 16.17 8.75
N ARG A 239 10.64 16.58 9.00
CA ARG A 239 11.80 15.69 8.94
C ARG A 239 11.66 14.52 9.90
N GLY A 240 11.27 14.79 11.14
CA GLY A 240 11.01 13.74 12.13
C GLY A 240 9.93 12.76 11.67
N VAL A 241 8.79 13.27 11.17
CA VAL A 241 7.70 12.43 10.67
C VAL A 241 8.09 11.62 9.43
N ALA A 242 8.91 12.19 8.54
CA ALA A 242 9.45 11.47 7.40
C ALA A 242 10.35 10.29 7.83
N LEU A 243 11.19 10.49 8.86
CA LEU A 243 12.01 9.43 9.44
C LEU A 243 11.15 8.34 10.11
N VAL A 244 10.16 8.74 10.92
CA VAL A 244 9.16 7.82 11.50
C VAL A 244 8.53 6.96 10.40
N SER A 245 7.95 7.60 9.38
CA SER A 245 7.28 6.92 8.29
C SER A 245 8.22 5.96 7.55
N PHE A 246 9.43 6.42 7.23
CA PHE A 246 10.42 5.62 6.52
C PHE A 246 10.79 4.34 7.27
N PHE A 247 11.15 4.45 8.56
CA PHE A 247 11.58 3.31 9.37
C PHE A 247 10.42 2.38 9.74
N TYR A 248 9.24 2.92 10.06
CA TYR A 248 8.04 2.13 10.26
C TYR A 248 7.69 1.32 9.01
N LYS A 249 7.69 1.97 7.84
CA LYS A 249 7.40 1.32 6.56
C LYS A 249 8.43 0.26 6.21
N LEU A 250 9.71 0.51 6.50
CA LEU A 250 10.80 -0.44 6.30
C LEU A 250 10.60 -1.70 7.15
N GLY A 251 10.26 -1.55 8.44
CA GLY A 251 9.96 -2.68 9.33
C GLY A 251 8.68 -3.43 8.93
N MET A 252 7.55 -2.74 8.85
CA MET A 252 6.24 -3.38 8.61
C MET A 252 6.16 -4.07 7.25
N THR A 253 6.71 -3.46 6.19
CA THR A 253 6.75 -4.10 4.86
C THR A 253 7.59 -5.37 4.91
N GLY A 254 8.65 -5.38 5.72
CA GLY A 254 9.52 -6.53 5.94
C GLY A 254 8.76 -7.69 6.53
N ILE A 255 8.03 -7.43 7.63
CA ILE A 255 7.16 -8.43 8.25
C ILE A 255 6.14 -8.95 7.23
N HIS A 256 5.39 -8.06 6.56
CA HIS A 256 4.37 -8.49 5.58
C HIS A 256 4.95 -9.32 4.42
N SER A 257 6.19 -9.07 4.01
CA SER A 257 6.82 -9.79 2.90
C SER A 257 7.15 -11.25 3.22
N VAL A 258 7.40 -11.57 4.49
CA VAL A 258 7.88 -12.91 4.91
C VAL A 258 6.96 -13.65 5.89
N LEU A 259 6.06 -12.95 6.58
CA LEU A 259 5.27 -13.49 7.70
C LEU A 259 4.51 -14.76 7.34
N LEU A 260 3.74 -14.78 6.24
CA LEU A 260 2.93 -15.95 5.92
C LEU A 260 3.80 -17.18 5.59
N TYR A 261 4.93 -16.98 4.91
CA TYR A 261 5.89 -18.05 4.65
C TYR A 261 6.60 -18.52 5.91
N TYR A 262 6.94 -17.60 6.82
CA TYR A 262 7.48 -17.92 8.14
C TYR A 262 6.49 -18.76 8.94
N LEU A 263 5.22 -18.35 9.03
CA LEU A 263 4.17 -19.08 9.73
C LEU A 263 3.90 -20.45 9.11
N LYS A 264 3.99 -20.57 7.77
CA LYS A 264 3.96 -21.87 7.08
C LYS A 264 5.10 -22.78 7.56
N ALA A 265 6.32 -22.26 7.54
CA ALA A 265 7.53 -23.04 7.81
C ALA A 265 7.67 -23.45 9.29
N VAL A 266 7.23 -22.60 10.22
CA VAL A 266 7.36 -22.87 11.67
C VAL A 266 6.18 -23.63 12.23
N PHE A 267 4.94 -23.26 11.85
CA PHE A 267 3.72 -23.79 12.47
C PHE A 267 2.87 -24.64 11.52
N GLY A 268 3.29 -24.80 10.27
CA GLY A 268 2.51 -25.54 9.28
C GLY A 268 1.22 -24.85 8.89
N PHE A 269 1.11 -23.52 9.07
CA PHE A 269 -0.12 -22.79 8.78
C PHE A 269 -0.60 -23.08 7.38
N ASN A 270 -1.90 -23.31 7.22
CA ASN A 270 -2.50 -23.43 5.90
C ASN A 270 -3.27 -22.16 5.54
N LYS A 271 -3.74 -22.12 4.30
CA LYS A 271 -4.63 -21.10 3.76
C LYS A 271 -5.72 -20.64 4.75
N ASN A 272 -6.41 -21.55 5.43
CA ASN A 272 -7.50 -21.18 6.33
C ASN A 272 -7.00 -20.33 7.50
N GLN A 273 -5.89 -20.74 8.11
CA GLN A 273 -5.27 -20.02 9.23
C GLN A 273 -4.70 -18.67 8.77
N PHE A 274 -4.12 -18.59 7.57
CA PHE A 274 -3.71 -17.30 7.00
C PHE A 274 -4.90 -16.36 6.81
N SER A 275 -6.00 -16.87 6.25
CA SER A 275 -7.21 -16.07 6.03
C SER A 275 -7.87 -15.64 7.34
N GLU A 276 -7.91 -16.50 8.36
CA GLU A 276 -8.39 -16.16 9.71
C GLU A 276 -7.58 -15.02 10.33
N LEU A 277 -6.24 -15.13 10.29
CA LEU A 277 -5.33 -14.12 10.84
C LEU A 277 -5.50 -12.77 10.11
N LEU A 278 -5.51 -12.78 8.78
CA LEU A 278 -5.66 -11.57 7.97
C LEU A 278 -7.05 -10.94 8.11
N MET A 279 -8.11 -11.76 8.22
CA MET A 279 -9.47 -11.30 8.46
C MET A 279 -9.59 -10.64 9.84
N MET A 280 -9.03 -11.24 10.89
CA MET A 280 -9.02 -10.67 12.24
C MET A 280 -8.33 -9.30 12.27
N VAL A 281 -7.14 -9.18 11.66
CA VAL A 281 -6.44 -7.90 11.52
C VAL A 281 -7.26 -6.89 10.71
N GLY A 282 -7.89 -7.32 9.62
CA GLY A 282 -8.69 -6.47 8.74
C GLY A 282 -9.96 -5.92 9.42
N ILE A 283 -10.70 -6.76 10.15
CA ILE A 283 -11.88 -6.35 10.92
C ILE A 283 -11.46 -5.40 12.04
N GLY A 284 -10.39 -5.74 12.78
CA GLY A 284 -9.84 -4.86 13.82
C GLY A 284 -9.42 -3.49 13.28
N SER A 285 -8.83 -3.47 12.08
CA SER A 285 -8.46 -2.24 11.38
C SER A 285 -9.65 -1.33 11.06
N ILE A 286 -10.75 -1.91 10.56
CA ILE A 286 -11.99 -1.17 10.28
C ILE A 286 -12.58 -0.62 11.58
N PHE A 287 -12.71 -1.47 12.60
CA PHE A 287 -13.23 -1.08 13.91
C PHE A 287 -12.44 0.09 14.50
N SER A 288 -11.11 0.01 14.47
CA SER A 288 -10.27 1.05 15.03
C SER A 288 -10.35 2.38 14.31
N GLN A 289 -10.44 2.37 12.98
CA GLN A 289 -10.54 3.62 12.22
C GLN A 289 -11.90 4.31 12.39
N ILE A 290 -12.98 3.53 12.51
CA ILE A 290 -14.34 4.07 12.61
C ILE A 290 -14.69 4.46 14.06
N VAL A 291 -14.26 3.67 15.04
CA VAL A 291 -14.69 3.82 16.45
C VAL A 291 -13.55 4.34 17.32
N LEU A 292 -12.40 3.64 17.33
CA LEU A 292 -11.35 3.92 18.30
C LEU A 292 -10.64 5.25 18.03
N LEU A 293 -10.32 5.54 16.77
CA LEU A 293 -9.60 6.75 16.37
C LEU A 293 -10.38 8.04 16.70
N PRO A 294 -11.67 8.19 16.33
CA PRO A 294 -12.45 9.37 16.71
C PRO A 294 -12.60 9.57 18.23
N ILE A 295 -12.60 8.49 19.01
CA ILE A 295 -12.67 8.55 20.48
C ILE A 295 -11.32 8.93 21.08
N LEU A 296 -10.22 8.30 20.66
CA LEU A 296 -8.90 8.53 21.23
C LEU A 296 -8.29 9.88 20.82
N ASN A 297 -8.53 10.32 19.57
CA ASN A 297 -7.90 11.54 19.05
C ASN A 297 -8.14 12.79 19.92
N PRO A 298 -9.37 13.12 20.35
CA PRO A 298 -9.59 14.26 21.23
C PRO A 298 -9.07 14.06 22.66
N LEU A 299 -8.88 12.81 23.11
CA LEU A 299 -8.48 12.50 24.49
C LEU A 299 -6.96 12.57 24.69
N VAL A 300 -6.17 12.04 23.75
CA VAL A 300 -4.72 11.87 23.92
C VAL A 300 -3.88 12.56 22.84
N GLY A 301 -4.50 13.03 21.75
CA GLY A 301 -3.82 13.66 20.62
C GLY A 301 -3.03 12.69 19.73
N GLU A 302 -2.62 13.19 18.57
CA GLU A 302 -2.05 12.37 17.48
C GLU A 302 -0.67 11.80 17.85
N LYS A 303 0.14 12.53 18.63
CA LYS A 303 1.47 12.06 19.06
C LYS A 303 1.38 10.80 19.92
N VAL A 304 0.45 10.77 20.88
CA VAL A 304 0.27 9.61 21.76
C VAL A 304 -0.28 8.43 20.97
N ILE A 305 -1.23 8.66 20.06
CA ILE A 305 -1.74 7.62 19.15
C ILE A 305 -0.59 7.04 18.32
N LEU A 306 0.25 7.87 17.72
CA LEU A 306 1.41 7.43 16.95
C LEU A 306 2.37 6.57 17.80
N CYS A 307 2.77 7.04 18.98
CA CYS A 307 3.66 6.27 19.86
C CYS A 307 3.03 4.94 20.30
N SER A 308 1.73 4.93 20.62
CA SER A 308 1.00 3.72 21.01
C SER A 308 0.90 2.71 19.85
N ALA A 309 0.68 3.19 18.62
CA ALA A 309 0.64 2.36 17.43
C ALA A 309 2.00 1.75 17.11
N LEU A 310 3.09 2.51 17.26
CA LEU A 310 4.45 2.02 17.09
C LEU A 310 4.82 0.98 18.16
N LEU A 311 4.44 1.21 19.42
CA LEU A 311 4.64 0.23 20.50
C LEU A 311 3.86 -1.07 20.23
N ALA A 312 2.60 -0.97 19.80
CA ALA A 312 1.80 -2.13 19.39
C ALA A 312 2.40 -2.86 18.18
N SER A 313 3.05 -2.14 17.27
CA SER A 313 3.76 -2.73 16.12
C SER A 313 4.99 -3.54 16.56
N ILE A 314 5.76 -3.02 17.53
CA ILE A 314 6.90 -3.72 18.11
C ILE A 314 6.43 -4.98 18.83
N ALA A 315 5.36 -4.88 19.64
CA ALA A 315 4.76 -6.04 20.31
C ALA A 315 4.28 -7.09 19.29
N TYR A 316 3.62 -6.67 18.22
CA TYR A 316 3.23 -7.56 17.11
C TYR A 316 4.43 -8.27 16.49
N ALA A 317 5.51 -7.55 16.21
CA ALA A 317 6.73 -8.12 15.64
C ALA A 317 7.38 -9.14 16.58
N TRP A 318 7.47 -8.82 17.87
CA TRP A 318 8.06 -9.72 18.86
C TRP A 318 7.23 -10.97 19.09
N LEU A 319 5.91 -10.82 19.28
CA LEU A 319 4.99 -11.95 19.42
C LEU A 319 5.01 -12.85 18.18
N SER A 320 5.13 -12.28 16.98
CA SER A 320 5.20 -13.05 15.75
C SER A 320 6.57 -13.71 15.55
N GLY A 321 7.68 -13.01 15.82
CA GLY A 321 9.04 -13.51 15.60
C GLY A 321 9.54 -14.49 16.68
N LEU A 322 9.09 -14.34 17.92
CA LEU A 322 9.41 -15.21 19.06
C LEU A 322 8.24 -16.16 19.39
N ALA A 323 7.35 -16.41 18.44
CA ALA A 323 6.20 -17.27 18.65
C ALA A 323 6.65 -18.68 19.06
N TRP A 324 6.18 -19.15 20.23
CA TRP A 324 6.43 -20.51 20.73
C TRP A 324 5.27 -21.47 20.44
N ALA A 325 4.11 -20.94 20.04
CA ALA A 325 2.92 -21.74 19.74
C ALA A 325 2.09 -21.11 18.61
N PRO A 326 1.30 -21.92 17.87
CA PRO A 326 0.46 -21.47 16.75
C PRO A 326 -0.55 -20.36 17.08
N TRP A 327 -0.96 -20.21 18.34
CA TRP A 327 -1.91 -19.17 18.74
C TRP A 327 -1.25 -17.80 18.98
N VAL A 328 0.07 -17.76 19.22
CA VAL A 328 0.80 -16.51 19.54
C VAL A 328 0.76 -15.49 18.39
N PRO A 329 0.89 -15.89 17.10
CA PRO A 329 0.69 -14.96 15.97
C PRO A 329 -0.70 -14.34 15.93
N TYR A 330 -1.75 -15.04 16.39
CA TYR A 330 -3.09 -14.46 16.52
C TYR A 330 -3.16 -13.44 17.65
N LEU A 331 -2.53 -13.72 18.80
CA LEU A 331 -2.38 -12.71 19.86
C LEU A 331 -1.63 -11.48 19.32
N GLY A 332 -0.52 -11.67 18.61
CA GLY A 332 0.19 -10.59 17.93
C GLY A 332 -0.72 -9.82 16.97
N GLY A 333 -1.46 -10.52 16.10
CA GLY A 333 -2.37 -9.91 15.15
C GLY A 333 -3.48 -9.07 15.81
N SER A 334 -3.89 -9.40 17.04
CA SER A 334 -4.89 -8.61 17.78
C SER A 334 -4.43 -7.17 18.07
N PHE A 335 -3.12 -6.94 18.16
CA PHE A 335 -2.53 -5.59 18.24
C PHE A 335 -2.73 -4.78 16.94
N GLY A 336 -3.21 -5.40 15.86
CA GLY A 336 -3.64 -4.74 14.63
C GLY A 336 -4.76 -3.72 14.81
N ILE A 337 -5.54 -3.86 15.88
CA ILE A 337 -6.49 -2.83 16.32
C ILE A 337 -5.75 -1.52 16.63
N ILE A 338 -4.55 -1.57 17.22
CA ILE A 338 -3.83 -0.37 17.64
C ILE A 338 -2.81 0.07 16.58
N TYR A 339 -1.99 -0.86 16.06
CA TYR A 339 -0.89 -0.47 15.17
C TYR A 339 -1.34 0.15 13.85
N ILE A 340 -2.57 -0.14 13.40
CA ILE A 340 -3.11 0.44 12.16
C ILE A 340 -3.30 1.96 12.25
N LEU A 341 -3.39 2.50 13.47
CA LEU A 341 -3.58 3.92 13.72
C LEU A 341 -2.32 4.76 13.47
N GLU A 342 -1.18 4.12 13.20
CA GLU A 342 0.07 4.81 12.83
C GLU A 342 -0.17 5.77 11.66
N LYS A 343 -0.75 5.28 10.56
CA LYS A 343 -0.91 6.05 9.33
C LYS A 343 -1.81 7.29 9.50
N PRO A 344 -3.03 7.18 10.06
CA PRO A 344 -3.85 8.36 10.31
C PRO A 344 -3.22 9.33 11.31
N ALA A 345 -2.52 8.85 12.35
CA ALA A 345 -1.82 9.72 13.31
C ALA A 345 -0.68 10.50 12.64
N THR A 346 0.13 9.81 11.82
CA THR A 346 1.18 10.41 10.99
C THR A 346 0.61 11.52 10.08
N TYR A 347 -0.50 11.26 9.39
CA TYR A 347 -1.16 12.29 8.56
C TYR A 347 -1.74 13.45 9.37
N GLY A 348 -2.30 13.19 10.55
CA GLY A 348 -2.75 14.22 11.47
C GLY A 348 -1.61 15.17 11.88
N ILE A 349 -0.45 14.62 12.25
CA ILE A 349 0.73 15.42 12.59
C ILE A 349 1.23 16.23 11.39
N ILE A 350 1.30 15.64 10.19
CA ILE A 350 1.70 16.37 8.97
C ILE A 350 0.75 17.54 8.70
N SER A 351 -0.56 17.33 8.88
CA SER A 351 -1.55 18.38 8.66
C SER A 351 -1.40 19.56 9.62
N LYS A 352 -0.95 19.33 10.87
CA LYS A 352 -0.68 20.40 11.85
C LYS A 352 0.69 21.06 11.64
N ALA A 353 1.65 20.33 11.08
CA ALA A 353 3.04 20.78 10.93
C ALA A 353 3.33 21.45 9.57
N SER A 354 2.33 21.59 8.69
CA SER A 354 2.51 22.19 7.37
C SER A 354 1.33 23.09 7.00
N SER A 355 1.62 24.18 6.29
CA SER A 355 0.60 25.00 5.65
C SER A 355 -0.13 24.22 4.55
N SER A 356 -1.37 24.62 4.24
CA SER A 356 -2.20 23.96 3.22
C SER A 356 -1.50 23.82 1.86
N THR A 357 -0.68 24.80 1.47
CA THR A 357 0.12 24.80 0.23
C THR A 357 1.28 23.78 0.25
N ASN A 358 1.81 23.48 1.44
CA ASN A 358 2.98 22.62 1.61
C ASN A 358 2.62 21.18 2.02
N GLN A 359 1.41 20.94 2.53
CA GLN A 359 0.94 19.63 2.97
C GLN A 359 1.03 18.57 1.86
N GLY A 360 0.57 18.88 0.64
CA GLY A 360 0.65 17.95 -0.49
C GLY A 360 2.08 17.63 -0.90
N LYS A 361 3.00 18.59 -0.79
CA LYS A 361 4.43 18.38 -1.06
C LYS A 361 5.05 17.48 0.00
N ALA A 362 4.78 17.73 1.28
CA ALA A 362 5.27 16.90 2.39
C ALA A 362 4.78 15.44 2.26
N GLN A 363 3.49 15.24 1.97
CA GLN A 363 2.92 13.90 1.74
C GLN A 363 3.55 13.22 0.52
N THR A 364 3.83 13.95 -0.55
CA THR A 364 4.51 13.42 -1.75
C THR A 364 5.91 12.93 -1.41
N PHE A 365 6.68 13.71 -0.65
CA PHE A 365 8.02 13.32 -0.22
C PHE A 365 7.99 12.07 0.67
N ILE A 366 7.11 12.04 1.66
CA ILE A 366 6.95 10.89 2.58
C ILE A 366 6.50 9.63 1.82
N ALA A 367 5.60 9.76 0.85
CA ALA A 367 5.22 8.64 -0.01
C ALA A 367 6.40 8.12 -0.86
N GLY A 368 7.26 9.03 -1.34
CA GLY A 368 8.52 8.68 -2.01
C GLY A 368 9.47 7.92 -1.09
N ALA A 369 9.70 8.42 0.13
CA ALA A 369 10.51 7.75 1.15
C ALA A 369 9.97 6.34 1.49
N ASN A 370 8.66 6.23 1.69
CA ASN A 370 7.98 4.94 1.94
C ASN A 370 8.10 3.96 0.76
N SER A 371 8.18 4.46 -0.47
CA SER A 371 8.40 3.63 -1.65
C SER A 371 9.81 3.04 -1.67
N ILE A 372 10.81 3.81 -1.26
CA ILE A 372 12.20 3.34 -1.07
C ILE A 372 12.23 2.29 0.06
N SER A 373 11.59 2.54 1.20
CA SER A 373 11.48 1.53 2.27
C SER A 373 10.83 0.24 1.79
N GLY A 374 9.77 0.34 0.98
CA GLY A 374 9.08 -0.82 0.42
C GLY A 374 9.94 -1.62 -0.57
N LEU A 375 10.92 -0.98 -1.20
CA LEU A 375 11.93 -1.63 -2.04
C LEU A 375 13.04 -2.28 -1.19
N LEU A 376 13.60 -1.55 -0.23
CA LEU A 376 14.73 -2.02 0.58
C LEU A 376 14.35 -3.17 1.51
N SER A 377 13.10 -3.20 1.99
CA SER A 377 12.70 -4.17 2.99
C SER A 377 12.76 -5.62 2.52
N PRO A 378 12.15 -6.03 1.39
CA PRO A 378 12.22 -7.41 0.92
C PRO A 378 13.64 -7.85 0.53
N ILE A 379 14.51 -6.94 0.10
CA ILE A 379 15.93 -7.20 -0.23
C ILE A 379 16.68 -7.75 0.99
N VAL A 380 16.41 -7.18 2.17
CA VAL A 380 17.08 -7.59 3.41
C VAL A 380 16.32 -8.74 4.08
N MET A 381 14.99 -8.61 4.20
CA MET A 381 14.18 -9.51 5.03
C MET A 381 13.99 -10.90 4.41
N SER A 382 13.89 -11.01 3.09
CA SER A 382 13.65 -12.31 2.44
C SER A 382 14.86 -13.24 2.53
N PRO A 383 16.09 -12.81 2.17
CA PRO A 383 17.29 -13.63 2.36
C PRO A 383 17.55 -13.95 3.83
N LEU A 384 17.33 -12.98 4.73
CA LEU A 384 17.51 -13.19 6.16
C LEU A 384 16.55 -14.25 6.71
N THR A 385 15.27 -14.19 6.33
CA THR A 385 14.30 -15.24 6.72
C THR A 385 14.67 -16.59 6.11
N SER A 386 15.11 -16.60 4.85
CA SER A 386 15.56 -17.82 4.18
C SER A 386 16.75 -18.49 4.89
N LEU A 387 17.70 -17.71 5.41
CA LEU A 387 18.85 -18.19 6.18
C LEU A 387 18.44 -18.75 7.54
N PHE A 388 17.60 -18.03 8.29
CA PHE A 388 17.18 -18.47 9.63
C PHE A 388 16.17 -19.63 9.61
N LEU A 389 15.62 -19.95 8.44
CA LEU A 389 14.80 -21.16 8.23
C LEU A 389 15.60 -22.33 7.62
N SER A 390 16.85 -22.13 7.22
CA SER A 390 17.71 -23.20 6.71
C SER A 390 18.47 -23.91 7.85
N SER A 391 19.17 -25.00 7.50
CA SER A 391 20.08 -25.70 8.40
C SER A 391 21.33 -24.88 8.76
N ASP A 392 21.62 -23.82 8.01
CA ASP A 392 22.83 -23.01 8.13
C ASP A 392 22.63 -21.80 9.06
N ALA A 393 21.52 -21.77 9.80
CA ALA A 393 21.21 -20.68 10.72
C ALA A 393 22.32 -20.57 11.80
N PRO A 394 22.87 -19.36 12.04
CA PRO A 394 23.96 -19.19 13.00
C PRO A 394 23.53 -19.42 14.46
N PHE A 395 22.23 -19.32 14.75
CA PHE A 395 21.62 -19.63 16.03
C PHE A 395 20.13 -19.94 15.86
N GLU A 396 19.53 -20.58 16.87
CA GLU A 396 18.13 -21.00 16.84
C GLU A 396 17.16 -19.83 17.07
N CYS A 397 16.80 -19.13 16.00
CA CYS A 397 15.73 -18.14 16.02
C CYS A 397 15.10 -18.01 14.63
N LYS A 398 14.13 -18.88 14.32
CA LYS A 398 13.48 -18.93 13.00
C LYS A 398 12.81 -17.61 12.59
N GLY A 399 12.36 -16.81 13.56
CA GLY A 399 11.71 -15.52 13.33
C GLY A 399 12.63 -14.31 13.46
N PHE A 400 13.95 -14.52 13.44
CA PHE A 400 14.94 -13.45 13.66
C PHE A 400 14.78 -12.27 12.70
N SER A 401 14.42 -12.50 11.43
CA SER A 401 14.16 -11.43 10.47
C SER A 401 13.02 -10.50 10.89
N ILE A 402 11.96 -11.04 11.50
CA ILE A 402 10.83 -10.26 12.05
C ILE A 402 11.31 -9.42 13.25
N ILE A 403 12.22 -9.97 14.06
CA ILE A 403 12.85 -9.23 15.16
C ILE A 403 13.76 -8.12 14.64
N CYS A 404 14.54 -8.35 13.58
CA CYS A 404 15.30 -7.29 12.91
C CYS A 404 14.38 -6.19 12.36
N ALA A 405 13.22 -6.54 11.79
CA ALA A 405 12.24 -5.58 11.35
C ALA A 405 11.70 -4.71 12.51
N SER A 406 11.59 -5.27 13.73
CA SER A 406 11.20 -4.52 14.93
C SER A 406 12.22 -3.44 15.32
N VAL A 407 13.52 -3.62 15.03
CA VAL A 407 14.55 -2.59 15.28
C VAL A 407 14.24 -1.31 14.49
N CYS A 408 13.77 -1.45 13.24
CA CYS A 408 13.32 -0.29 12.46
C CYS A 408 12.12 0.39 13.13
N MET A 409 11.18 -0.37 13.69
CA MET A 409 10.04 0.20 14.42
C MET A 409 10.45 0.87 15.74
N ILE A 410 11.47 0.36 16.42
CA ILE A 410 12.06 0.98 17.62
C ILE A 410 12.70 2.33 17.25
N ILE A 411 13.48 2.38 16.16
CA ILE A 411 14.05 3.64 15.64
C ILE A 411 12.91 4.63 15.30
N SER A 412 11.85 4.15 14.66
CA SER A 412 10.65 4.95 14.39
C SER A 412 10.01 5.48 15.68
N LEU A 413 9.90 4.66 16.72
CA LEU A 413 9.36 5.06 18.02
C LEU A 413 10.23 6.13 18.69
N ILE A 414 11.55 6.00 18.64
CA ILE A 414 12.48 7.01 19.17
C ILE A 414 12.24 8.36 18.49
N PHE A 415 12.18 8.39 17.16
CA PHE A 415 11.89 9.63 16.43
C PHE A 415 10.50 10.18 16.75
N ALA A 416 9.48 9.32 16.88
CA ALA A 416 8.12 9.75 17.24
C ALA A 416 8.08 10.38 18.64
N CYS A 417 8.79 9.83 19.62
CA CYS A 417 8.90 10.39 20.96
C CYS A 417 9.59 11.77 20.95
N MET A 418 10.58 11.97 20.08
CA MET A 418 11.30 13.24 19.91
C MET A 418 10.50 14.33 19.16
N LEU A 419 9.34 14.00 18.57
CA LEU A 419 8.52 15.00 17.88
C LEU A 419 7.97 16.02 18.89
N ASN A 420 8.21 17.31 18.64
CA ASN A 420 7.56 18.41 19.36
C ASN A 420 6.53 19.08 18.43
N PRO A 421 5.26 18.65 18.44
CA PRO A 421 4.25 19.17 17.52
C PRO A 421 3.88 20.65 17.76
N ASN A 422 4.28 21.24 18.90
CA ASN A 422 3.86 22.59 19.32
C ASN A 422 4.79 23.73 18.85
N THR A 423 5.83 23.47 18.07
CA THR A 423 6.77 24.53 17.65
C THR A 423 6.36 25.22 16.35
N GLY A 424 5.34 24.75 15.64
CA GLY A 424 4.93 25.32 14.34
C GLY A 424 3.97 26.51 14.40
N SER A 425 3.42 26.84 15.58
CA SER A 425 2.43 27.92 15.73
C SER A 425 3.00 29.21 16.32
N ARG A 426 4.32 29.30 16.57
CA ARG A 426 4.94 30.50 17.18
C ARG A 426 5.60 31.44 16.18
N ASP A 427 5.90 30.99 14.97
CA ASP A 427 6.60 31.81 13.98
C ASP A 427 5.65 32.62 13.07
N ASP A 428 4.38 32.22 12.92
CA ASP A 428 3.39 32.99 12.15
C ASP A 428 2.89 34.26 12.89
N ASP A 429 3.11 34.37 14.21
CA ASP A 429 2.72 35.56 14.99
C ASP A 429 3.78 36.69 14.94
N LEU A 430 4.96 36.45 14.34
CA LEU A 430 6.06 37.44 14.29
C LEU A 430 6.20 38.13 12.92
N GLU A 431 5.66 37.56 11.84
CA GLU A 431 5.68 38.22 10.52
C GLU A 431 4.53 39.24 10.30
N GLY A 432 3.56 39.31 11.23
CA GLY A 432 2.40 40.20 11.12
C GLY A 432 2.57 41.62 11.68
N ASN A 433 3.73 41.99 12.26
CA ASN A 433 3.83 43.23 13.05
C ASN A 433 5.06 44.13 12.79
N GLN A 434 5.68 44.03 11.62
CA GLN A 434 6.73 44.97 11.22
C GLN A 434 6.56 45.46 9.78
N GLN A 435 5.69 46.45 9.58
CA GLN A 435 5.94 47.60 8.69
C GLN A 435 4.72 48.54 8.69
N ASP A 436 4.84 49.65 9.42
CA ASP A 436 4.47 50.99 8.91
C ASP A 436 4.95 52.08 9.89
N PRO A 437 6.09 52.75 9.61
CA PRO A 437 6.34 54.08 10.09
C PRO A 437 6.22 55.05 8.91
N LEU A 438 5.02 55.56 8.65
CA LEU A 438 4.85 56.73 7.79
C LEU A 438 4.46 57.94 8.63
N LEU A 439 5.52 58.65 9.02
CA LEU A 439 5.54 60.10 9.16
C LEU A 439 4.80 60.75 7.99
N ASN A 440 3.90 61.69 8.28
CA ASN A 440 3.80 62.91 7.49
C ASN A 440 3.36 64.07 8.39
N TYR A 441 4.29 65.03 8.51
CA TYR A 441 4.07 66.41 8.90
C TYR A 441 3.50 67.18 7.70
N ASN A 442 2.69 68.20 8.02
CA ASN A 442 2.12 69.28 7.19
C ASN A 442 0.88 68.97 6.35
#